data_AF-A0A060C4N4-F1
#
_entry.id   AF-A0A060C4N4-F1
#
_cell.length_a   1.000
_cell.length_b   1.000
_cell.length_c   1.000
_cell.angle_alpha   90.00
_cell.angle_beta   90.00
_cell.angle_gamma   90.00
#
_symmetry.space_group_name_H-M   'P 1'
#
loop_
_entity.id
_entity.type
_entity.pdbx_description
1 polymer ?
#
loop_
_entity_poly.entity_id
_entity_poly.type
_entity_poly.pdbx_seq_one_letter_code
_entity_poly.pdbx_strand_id
1 'polypeptide(L)'
;TYLKAGDGWIRTMTIAPETANAAEAAKLLLRYGAKPSWGHTNTDGETAAAVLRSTLEYAAHIGFEGVPQTATHLFNGMPGLHHREPGPVREF
;
A
#
# COMPACT_ATOMS: atom_id res chain seq x y z
N THR A 1 -2.09 -18.15 -7.79
CA THR A 1 -1.49 -16.80 -7.67
C THR A 1 -0.01 -16.96 -7.40
N TYR A 2 0.83 -15.97 -7.73
CA TYR A 2 2.25 -15.98 -7.36
C TYR A 2 2.44 -16.12 -5.84
N LEU A 3 1.53 -15.56 -5.04
CA LEU A 3 1.53 -15.70 -3.58
C LEU A 3 1.32 -17.14 -3.10
N LYS A 4 0.45 -17.91 -3.76
CA LYS A 4 0.29 -19.35 -3.47
C LYS A 4 1.55 -20.14 -3.85
N ALA A 5 2.15 -19.85 -5.01
CA ALA A 5 3.37 -20.51 -5.45
C ALA A 5 4.60 -20.15 -4.59
N GLY A 6 4.61 -18.92 -4.06
CA GLY A 6 5.65 -18.42 -3.18
C GLY A 6 5.58 -18.95 -1.75
N ASP A 7 4.57 -19.75 -1.37
CA ASP A 7 4.49 -20.50 -0.10
C ASP A 7 4.96 -19.70 1.15
N GLY A 8 4.46 -18.46 1.28
CA GLY A 8 4.80 -17.56 2.38
C GLY A 8 6.16 -16.86 2.29
N TRP A 9 6.99 -17.11 1.27
CA TRP A 9 8.26 -16.42 1.06
C TRP A 9 8.09 -14.97 0.60
N ILE A 10 6.99 -14.66 -0.09
CA ILE A 10 6.68 -13.28 -0.47
C ILE A 10 6.12 -12.57 0.76
N ARG A 11 6.89 -11.62 1.31
CA ARG A 11 6.54 -10.89 2.54
C ARG A 11 6.00 -9.49 2.30
N THR A 12 6.45 -8.83 1.24
CA THR A 12 6.05 -7.47 0.89
C THR A 12 6.12 -7.24 -0.61
N MET A 13 5.36 -6.27 -1.11
CA MET A 13 5.40 -5.83 -2.50
C MET A 13 5.18 -4.32 -2.57
N THR A 14 6.04 -3.62 -3.30
CA THR A 14 5.82 -2.18 -3.56
C THR A 14 4.75 -1.98 -4.62
N ILE A 15 3.76 -1.14 -4.35
CA ILE A 15 2.65 -0.83 -5.25
C ILE A 15 2.47 0.69 -5.31
N ALA A 16 2.28 1.23 -6.51
CA ALA A 16 1.86 2.61 -6.72
C ALA A 16 0.33 2.71 -6.61
N PRO A 17 -0.24 3.56 -5.72
CA PRO A 17 -1.69 3.62 -5.47
C PRO A 17 -2.57 3.88 -6.70
N GLU A 18 -2.06 4.63 -7.67
CA GLU A 18 -2.75 5.02 -8.91
C GLU A 18 -2.82 3.90 -9.96
N THR A 19 -2.15 2.77 -9.72
CA THR A 19 -2.18 1.64 -10.65
C THR A 19 -3.50 0.89 -10.61
N ALA A 20 -3.90 0.35 -11.76
CA ALA A 20 -5.11 -0.45 -11.85
C ALA A 20 -5.07 -1.63 -10.87
N ASN A 21 -6.14 -1.78 -10.09
CA ASN A 21 -6.32 -2.82 -9.09
C ASN A 21 -5.35 -2.77 -7.88
N ALA A 22 -4.77 -1.62 -7.56
CA ALA A 22 -3.85 -1.47 -6.42
C ALA A 22 -4.47 -1.94 -5.08
N ALA A 23 -5.74 -1.59 -4.84
CA ALA A 23 -6.45 -1.99 -3.64
C ALA A 23 -6.72 -3.51 -3.60
N GLU A 24 -7.10 -4.12 -4.73
CA GLU A 24 -7.31 -5.56 -4.85
C GLU A 24 -6.00 -6.33 -4.63
N ALA A 25 -4.89 -5.83 -5.16
CA ALA A 25 -3.57 -6.40 -4.95
C ALA A 25 -3.17 -6.34 -3.47
N ALA A 26 -3.37 -5.19 -2.80
CA ALA A 26 -3.15 -5.05 -1.35
C ALA A 26 -3.98 -6.04 -0.53
N LYS A 27 -5.27 -6.18 -0.83
CA LYS A 27 -6.17 -7.15 -0.17
C LYS A 27 -5.73 -8.59 -0.41
N LEU A 28 -5.21 -8.89 -1.61
CA LEU A 28 -4.67 -10.20 -1.92
C LEU A 28 -3.39 -10.48 -1.13
N LEU A 29 -2.47 -9.52 -1.01
CA LEU A 29 -1.26 -9.65 -0.20
C LEU A 29 -1.60 -9.98 1.26
N LEU A 30 -2.48 -9.20 1.87
CA LEU A 30 -2.91 -9.40 3.26
C LEU A 30 -3.51 -10.79 3.49
N ARG A 31 -4.36 -11.28 2.57
CA ARG A 31 -4.93 -12.63 2.65
C ARG A 31 -3.91 -13.76 2.69
N TYR A 32 -2.74 -13.55 2.08
CA TYR A 32 -1.66 -14.53 2.04
C TYR A 32 -0.55 -14.25 3.08
N GLY A 33 -0.78 -13.32 4.01
CA GLY A 33 0.19 -12.98 5.06
C GLY A 33 1.33 -12.06 4.60
N ALA A 34 1.25 -11.52 3.39
CA ALA A 34 2.14 -10.49 2.87
C ALA A 34 1.55 -9.10 3.09
N LYS A 35 2.36 -8.04 2.87
CA LYS A 35 1.94 -6.65 3.06
C LYS A 35 2.11 -5.85 1.77
N PRO A 36 1.19 -4.94 1.42
CA PRO A 36 1.52 -3.87 0.50
C PRO A 36 2.52 -2.88 1.13
N SER A 37 3.40 -2.35 0.29
CA SER A 37 4.23 -1.19 0.61
C SER A 37 3.97 -0.11 -0.42
N TRP A 38 3.49 1.06 -0.02
CA TRP A 38 3.14 2.12 -0.97
C TRP A 38 4.38 2.91 -1.36
N GLY A 39 4.59 3.12 -2.66
CA GLY A 39 5.72 3.90 -3.16
C GLY A 39 5.92 3.77 -4.66
N HIS A 40 6.95 4.43 -5.19
CA HIS A 40 7.16 4.58 -6.65
C HIS A 40 5.89 5.11 -7.34
N THR A 41 5.34 6.18 -6.79
CA THR A 41 4.03 6.74 -7.15
C THR A 41 4.19 8.18 -7.61
N ASN A 42 3.25 8.65 -8.41
CA ASN A 42 3.02 10.06 -8.73
C ASN A 42 1.58 10.48 -8.39
N THR A 43 0.95 9.81 -7.42
CA THR A 43 -0.44 10.03 -7.02
C THR A 43 -0.62 11.25 -6.12
N ASP A 44 -1.86 11.70 -5.93
CA ASP A 44 -2.24 12.76 -4.99
C ASP A 44 -2.47 12.24 -3.56
N GLY A 45 -2.66 13.17 -2.61
CA GLY A 45 -2.94 12.81 -1.22
C GLY A 45 -4.28 12.07 -1.05
N GLU A 46 -5.30 12.40 -1.84
CA GLU A 46 -6.63 11.79 -1.71
C GLU A 46 -6.61 10.31 -2.08
N THR A 47 -5.95 9.98 -3.19
CA THR A 47 -5.78 8.60 -3.67
C THR A 47 -4.91 7.79 -2.72
N ALA A 48 -3.82 8.38 -2.20
CA ALA A 48 -3.00 7.75 -1.16
C ALA A 48 -3.85 7.43 0.08
N ALA A 49 -4.55 8.42 0.65
CA ALA A 49 -5.42 8.23 1.81
C ALA A 49 -6.50 7.17 1.56
N ALA A 50 -7.06 7.11 0.35
CA ALA A 50 -8.05 6.10 -0.02
C ALA A 50 -7.50 4.67 0.02
N VAL A 51 -6.31 4.42 -0.52
CA VAL A 51 -5.71 3.07 -0.47
C VAL A 51 -5.25 2.69 0.93
N LEU A 52 -4.74 3.64 1.73
CA LEU A 52 -4.41 3.40 3.13
C LEU A 52 -5.65 2.96 3.90
N ARG A 53 -6.77 3.70 3.74
CA ARG A 53 -8.04 3.39 4.39
C ARG A 53 -8.58 2.03 3.96
N SER A 54 -8.64 1.76 2.66
CA SER A 54 -9.16 0.48 2.16
C SER A 54 -8.33 -0.72 2.67
N THR A 55 -7.02 -0.54 2.85
CA THR A 55 -6.14 -1.60 3.37
C THR A 55 -6.33 -1.82 4.85
N LEU A 56 -6.46 -0.74 5.64
CA LEU A 56 -6.76 -0.81 7.07
C LEU A 56 -8.10 -1.49 7.33
N GLU A 57 -9.15 -1.08 6.63
CA GLU A 57 -10.49 -1.66 6.74
C GLU A 57 -10.47 -3.16 6.41
N TYR A 58 -9.76 -3.55 5.36
CA TYR A 58 -9.65 -4.95 4.99
C TYR A 58 -8.83 -5.78 5.98
N ALA A 59 -7.72 -5.24 6.46
CA ALA A 59 -6.90 -5.87 7.49
C ALA A 59 -7.72 -6.13 8.76
N ALA A 60 -8.51 -5.16 9.21
CA ALA A 60 -9.42 -5.31 10.33
C ALA A 60 -10.49 -6.38 10.06
N HIS A 61 -11.09 -6.37 8.86
CA HIS A 61 -12.10 -7.35 8.46
C HIS A 61 -11.60 -8.80 8.50
N ILE A 62 -10.34 -9.05 8.13
CA ILE A 62 -9.76 -10.41 8.16
C ILE A 62 -9.03 -10.75 9.46
N GLY A 63 -9.03 -9.84 10.46
CA GLY A 63 -8.30 -10.04 11.71
C GLY A 63 -6.79 -10.10 11.54
N PHE A 64 -6.23 -9.33 10.61
CA PHE A 64 -4.78 -9.31 10.37
C PHE A 64 -4.03 -8.77 11.60
N GLU A 65 -3.05 -9.51 12.09
CA GLU A 65 -2.26 -9.12 13.26
C GLU A 65 -1.06 -8.24 12.87
N GLY A 66 -0.86 -7.14 13.61
CA GLY A 66 0.26 -6.23 13.43
C GLY A 66 0.03 -5.15 12.37
N VAL A 67 1.13 -4.56 11.87
CA VAL A 67 1.08 -3.45 10.91
C VAL A 67 0.74 -3.99 9.51
N PRO A 68 -0.40 -3.57 8.90
CA PRO A 68 -0.92 -4.17 7.67
C PRO A 68 -0.29 -3.60 6.39
N GLN A 69 0.38 -2.46 6.44
CA GLN A 69 0.96 -1.81 5.26
C GLN A 69 2.16 -0.94 5.64
N THR A 70 3.05 -0.69 4.69
CA THR A 70 4.25 0.15 4.87
C THR A 70 4.38 1.19 3.76
N ALA A 71 5.35 2.10 3.90
CA ALA A 71 5.81 2.97 2.82
C ALA A 71 7.18 2.49 2.33
N THR A 72 7.38 2.40 1.02
CA THR A 72 8.69 2.09 0.45
C THR A 72 9.52 3.36 0.42
N HIS A 73 10.71 3.33 1.05
CA HIS A 73 11.74 4.38 1.04
C HIS A 73 11.21 5.83 0.99
N LEU A 74 10.36 6.17 1.98
CA LEU A 74 9.65 7.45 2.11
C LEU A 74 10.43 8.66 1.57
N PHE A 75 9.71 9.57 0.91
CA PHE A 75 10.23 10.69 0.11
C PHE A 75 10.80 10.32 -1.26
N ASN A 76 11.41 9.14 -1.45
CA ASN A 76 12.07 8.80 -2.71
C ASN A 76 11.07 8.19 -3.71
N GLY A 77 11.10 8.66 -4.96
CA GLY A 77 10.18 8.18 -6.00
C GLY A 77 8.71 8.49 -5.68
N MET A 78 8.46 9.66 -5.08
CA MET A 78 7.15 10.20 -4.73
C MET A 78 7.11 11.71 -5.08
N PRO A 79 5.94 12.33 -5.33
CA PRO A 79 5.81 13.77 -5.40
C PRO A 79 6.31 14.43 -4.10
N GLY A 80 7.01 15.55 -4.23
CA GLY A 80 7.51 16.31 -3.08
C GLY A 80 6.38 16.95 -2.27
N LEU A 81 6.63 17.19 -0.98
CA LEU A 81 5.70 17.89 -0.10
C LEU A 81 5.55 19.36 -0.53
N HIS A 82 4.34 19.76 -0.96
CA HIS A 82 4.00 21.15 -1.22
C HIS A 82 2.99 21.68 -0.20
N HIS A 83 3.12 22.94 0.23
CA HIS A 83 2.37 23.49 1.36
C HIS A 83 0.84 23.58 1.15
N ARG A 84 0.38 23.64 -0.10
CA ARG A 84 -1.06 23.61 -0.48
C ARG A 84 -1.54 22.25 -0.95
N GLU A 85 -0.62 21.42 -1.40
CA GLU A 85 -0.91 20.10 -1.95
C GLU A 85 0.21 19.16 -1.49
N PRO A 86 0.12 18.65 -0.25
CA PRO A 86 1.21 17.89 0.35
C PRO A 86 1.52 16.59 -0.41
N GLY A 87 0.61 16.10 -1.24
CA GLY A 87 0.80 14.88 -1.98
C GLY A 87 0.80 13.63 -1.07
N PRO A 88 1.27 12.49 -1.58
CA PRO A 88 1.06 11.20 -0.94
C PRO A 88 2.01 10.96 0.25
N VAL A 89 3.14 11.66 0.29
CA VAL A 89 4.14 11.58 1.39
C VAL A 89 3.55 11.99 2.74
N ARG A 90 2.56 12.88 2.76
CA ARG A 90 1.85 13.26 4.00
C ARG A 90 1.02 12.11 4.58
N GLU A 91 0.50 11.25 3.71
CA GLU A 91 -0.51 10.25 4.08
C GLU A 91 0.13 8.90 4.44
N PHE A 92 1.27 8.56 3.82
CA PHE A 92 2.03 7.33 4.08
C PHE A 92 2.73 7.33 5.45
#